data_AF-A0A536Z2K6-F1
#
_entry.id   AF-A0A536Z2K6-F1
#
_cell.length_a   1.000
_cell.length_b   1.000
_cell.length_c   1.000
_cell.angle_alpha   90.00
_cell.angle_beta   90.00
_cell.angle_gamma   90.00
#
_symmetry.space_group_name_H-M   'P 1'
#
loop_
_entity.id
_entity.type
_entity.pdbx_description
1 polymer ?
#
loop_
_entity_poly.entity_id
_entity_poly.type
_entity_poly.pdbx_seq_one_letter_code
_entity_poly.pdbx_strand_id
1 'polypeptide(L)'
;MHVFFEDDGAFKAGTVLADNESSLQVESSSGKRLKVKAANVLLRFADPSPSALLADAQGVASSIDPNFLWEVSGDREFAFADLAADYFGRAPRAAEAAGLALCLHASPMYFYKKGRGRYKAAP
;
A
#
# COMPACT_ATOMS: atom_id res chain seq x y z
N MET A 1 13.51 -3.67 10.01
CA MET A 1 12.07 -3.43 9.81
C MET A 1 11.89 -2.29 8.83
N HIS A 2 11.00 -2.47 7.87
CA HIS A 2 10.70 -1.52 6.80
C HIS A 2 9.24 -1.07 6.88
N VAL A 3 8.95 0.05 6.23
CA VAL A 3 7.60 0.62 6.15
C VAL A 3 7.24 0.98 4.72
N PHE A 4 5.99 0.70 4.37
CA PHE A 4 5.32 1.21 3.18
C PHE A 4 4.35 2.29 3.65
N PHE A 5 4.39 3.46 3.04
CA PHE A 5 3.69 4.63 3.53
C PHE A 5 3.28 5.55 2.39
N GLU A 6 2.32 6.42 2.68
CA GLU A 6 1.90 7.47 1.75
C GLU A 6 2.53 8.81 2.17
N ASP A 7 3.16 9.50 1.21
CA ASP A 7 3.77 10.82 1.38
C ASP A 7 3.42 11.71 0.17
N ASP A 8 2.67 12.77 0.45
CA ASP A 8 2.14 13.70 -0.55
C ASP A 8 1.40 13.02 -1.72
N GLY A 9 0.53 12.06 -1.38
CA GLY A 9 -0.23 11.27 -2.36
C GLY A 9 0.57 10.16 -3.05
N ALA A 10 1.90 10.14 -2.93
CA ALA A 10 2.74 9.09 -3.51
C ALA A 10 3.01 7.97 -2.51
N PHE A 11 2.96 6.73 -2.99
CA PHE A 11 3.40 5.59 -2.21
C PHE A 11 4.92 5.46 -2.22
N LYS A 12 5.50 5.24 -1.04
CA LYS A 12 6.94 5.09 -0.84
C LYS A 12 7.21 3.95 0.13
N ALA A 13 8.44 3.46 0.10
CA ALA A 13 8.94 2.51 1.07
C ALA A 13 10.30 2.96 1.62
N GLY A 14 10.61 2.55 2.85
CA GLY A 14 11.89 2.84 3.46
C GLY A 14 12.20 2.01 4.69
N THR A 15 13.43 2.11 5.17
CA THR A 15 13.92 1.44 6.37
C THR A 15 13.73 2.33 7.58
N VAL A 16 13.16 1.76 8.65
CA VAL A 16 12.97 2.49 9.90
C VAL A 16 14.32 2.63 10.61
N LEU A 17 14.75 3.87 10.86
CA LEU A 17 15.94 4.21 11.65
C LEU A 17 15.58 4.43 13.12
N ALA A 18 14.42 5.02 13.38
CA ALA A 18 13.87 5.21 14.73
C ALA A 18 12.34 5.19 14.67
N ASP A 19 11.72 4.60 15.69
CA ASP A 19 10.27 4.49 15.83
C ASP A 19 9.83 5.22 17.10
N ASN A 20 9.09 6.32 16.93
CA ASN A 20 8.56 7.11 18.04
C ASN A 20 7.03 7.05 17.98
N GLU A 21 6.38 7.37 19.09
CA GLU A 21 4.94 7.24 19.27
C GLU A 21 4.09 7.83 18.13
N SER A 22 4.38 9.07 17.70
CA SER A 22 3.62 9.75 16.64
C SER A 22 4.32 9.80 15.28
N SER A 23 5.57 9.34 15.18
CA SER A 23 6.37 9.46 13.96
C SER A 23 7.59 8.55 13.91
N LEU A 24 7.99 8.18 12.70
CA LEU A 24 9.15 7.38 12.41
C LEU A 24 10.21 8.23 11.71
N GLN A 25 11.48 7.95 11.99
CA GLN A 25 12.59 8.36 11.12
C GLN A 25 12.84 7.23 10.13
N VAL A 26 12.76 7.53 8.84
CA VAL A 26 12.82 6.54 7.76
C VAL A 26 13.89 6.97 6.76
N GLU A 27 14.71 6.02 6.32
CA GLU A 27 15.56 6.17 5.14
C GLU A 27 14.81 5.59 3.93
N SER A 28 14.49 6.43 2.94
CA SER A 28 13.78 6.01 1.73
C SER A 28 14.62 5.06 0.88
N SER A 29 13.97 4.37 -0.06
CA SER A 29 14.66 3.60 -1.11
C SER A 29 15.68 4.40 -1.93
N SER A 30 15.59 5.75 -1.93
CA SER A 30 16.55 6.65 -2.58
C SER A 30 17.67 7.14 -1.64
N GLY A 31 17.76 6.62 -0.41
CA GLY A 31 18.75 7.02 0.60
C GLY A 31 18.45 8.35 1.32
N LYS A 32 17.31 8.99 1.03
CA LYS A 32 16.92 10.25 1.69
C LYS A 32 16.34 9.92 3.06
N ARG A 33 16.76 10.65 4.11
CA ARG A 33 16.13 10.57 5.43
C ARG A 33 14.92 11.48 5.52
N LEU A 34 13.81 10.95 6.02
CA LEU A 34 12.56 11.68 6.20
C LEU A 34 11.87 11.30 7.51
N LYS A 35 11.05 12.23 8.02
CA LYS A 35 10.17 11.99 9.17
C LYS A 35 8.78 11.66 8.64
N VAL A 36 8.29 10.46 8.93
CA VAL A 36 6.97 9.96 8.52
C VAL A 36 6.05 9.97 9.74
N LYS A 37 4.86 10.56 9.66
CA LYS A 37 3.87 10.44 10.75
C LYS A 37 3.41 8.97 10.85
N ALA A 38 3.22 8.45 12.06
CA ALA A 38 2.80 7.06 12.24
C ALA A 38 1.50 6.74 11.47
N ALA A 39 0.55 7.69 11.46
CA ALA A 39 -0.71 7.60 10.70
C ALA A 39 -0.55 7.58 9.16
N ASN A 40 0.65 7.81 8.61
CA ASN A 40 0.93 7.68 7.19
C ASN A 40 1.44 6.26 6.83
N VAL A 41 1.84 5.46 7.80
CA VAL A 41 2.35 4.10 7.59
C VAL A 41 1.18 3.19 7.25
N LEU A 42 1.27 2.52 6.10
CA LEU A 42 0.26 1.62 5.58
C LEU A 42 0.59 0.16 5.89
N LEU A 43 1.87 -0.21 5.79
CA LEU A 43 2.37 -1.54 6.16
C LEU A 43 3.71 -1.42 6.89
N ARG A 44 3.94 -2.35 7.81
CA ARG A 44 5.26 -2.67 8.38
C ARG A 44 5.63 -4.07 7.91
N PHE A 45 6.87 -4.25 7.45
CA PHE A 45 7.34 -5.53 6.91
C PHE A 45 8.81 -5.78 7.26
N ALA A 46 9.20 -7.05 7.24
CA ALA A 46 10.58 -7.46 7.49
C ALA A 46 11.41 -7.51 6.19
N ASP A 47 10.81 -8.08 5.14
CA ASP A 47 11.42 -8.32 3.82
C ASP A 47 10.35 -8.19 2.72
N PRO A 48 10.72 -7.95 1.45
CA PRO A 48 12.08 -7.73 0.94
C PRO A 48 12.61 -6.32 1.29
N SER A 49 13.71 -5.86 0.67
CA SER A 49 14.17 -4.48 0.84
C SER A 49 13.12 -3.48 0.31
N PRO A 50 13.11 -2.21 0.77
CA PRO A 50 12.13 -1.22 0.30
C PRO A 50 12.10 -1.00 -1.21
N SER A 51 13.26 -1.04 -1.89
CA SER A 51 13.32 -0.90 -3.35
C SER A 51 12.76 -2.14 -4.06
N ALA A 52 13.09 -3.34 -3.58
CA ALA A 52 12.54 -4.58 -4.09
C ALA A 52 11.03 -4.66 -3.88
N LEU A 53 10.53 -4.26 -2.70
CA LEU A 53 9.10 -4.18 -2.42
C LEU A 53 8.37 -3.34 -3.48
N LEU A 54 8.87 -2.13 -3.76
CA LEU A 54 8.24 -1.23 -4.73
C LEU A 54 8.26 -1.82 -6.14
N ALA A 55 9.36 -2.46 -6.55
CA ALA A 55 9.47 -3.13 -7.85
C ALA A 55 8.48 -4.31 -7.96
N ASP A 56 8.46 -5.19 -6.97
CA ASP A 56 7.56 -6.35 -6.94
C ASP A 56 6.10 -5.92 -6.88
N ALA A 57 5.78 -4.92 -6.05
CA ALA A 57 4.43 -4.36 -5.93
C ALA A 57 3.95 -3.76 -7.26
N GLN A 58 4.83 -3.09 -8.00
CA GLN A 58 4.49 -2.59 -9.33
C GLN A 58 4.16 -3.72 -10.30
N GLY A 59 4.95 -4.81 -10.28
CA GLY A 59 4.66 -6.01 -11.07
C GLY A 59 3.31 -6.65 -10.70
N VAL A 60 3.01 -6.76 -9.41
CA VAL A 60 1.70 -7.24 -8.93
C VAL A 60 0.58 -6.32 -9.40
N ALA A 61 0.73 -4.99 -9.22
CA ALA A 61 -0.29 -4.02 -9.61
C ALA A 61 -0.64 -4.11 -11.10
N SER A 62 0.38 -4.29 -11.96
CA SER A 62 0.21 -4.46 -13.40
C SER A 62 -0.44 -5.79 -13.80
N SER A 63 -0.45 -6.79 -12.91
CA SER A 63 -1.10 -8.08 -13.15
C SER A 63 -2.56 -8.12 -12.70
N ILE A 64 -3.00 -7.15 -11.89
CA ILE A 64 -4.37 -7.07 -11.39
C ILE A 64 -5.24 -6.35 -12.42
N ASP A 65 -6.35 -6.97 -12.81
CA ASP A 65 -7.41 -6.32 -13.59
C ASP A 65 -8.29 -5.47 -12.65
N PRO A 66 -8.24 -4.13 -12.74
CA PRO A 66 -9.03 -3.26 -11.87
C PRO A 66 -10.54 -3.36 -12.16
N ASN A 67 -10.95 -3.72 -13.39
CA ASN A 67 -12.37 -3.89 -13.70
C ASN A 67 -12.92 -5.12 -12.98
N PHE A 68 -12.24 -6.27 -13.11
CA PHE A 68 -12.63 -7.48 -12.37
C PHE A 68 -12.62 -7.23 -10.86
N LEU A 69 -11.57 -6.57 -10.35
CA LEU A 69 -11.47 -6.25 -8.92
C LEU A 69 -12.66 -5.39 -8.46
N TRP A 70 -13.12 -4.46 -9.31
CA TRP A 70 -14.29 -3.62 -9.03
C TRP A 70 -15.59 -4.43 -9.06
N GLU A 71 -15.79 -5.29 -10.06
CA GLU A 71 -16.98 -6.15 -10.17
C GLU A 71 -17.19 -7.07 -8.96
N VAL A 72 -16.09 -7.53 -8.34
CA VAL A 72 -16.12 -8.36 -7.14
C VAL A 72 -16.03 -7.56 -5.84
N SER A 73 -15.81 -6.24 -5.92
CA SER A 73 -15.79 -5.36 -4.76
C SER A 73 -17.22 -4.95 -4.41
N GLY A 74 -17.64 -5.21 -3.16
CA GLY A 74 -18.95 -4.75 -2.68
C GLY A 74 -19.02 -3.23 -2.44
N ASP A 75 -20.20 -2.74 -2.11
CA ASP A 75 -20.50 -1.30 -1.94
C ASP A 75 -19.91 -0.63 -0.68
N ARG A 76 -19.27 -1.41 0.19
CA ARG A 76 -18.76 -0.95 1.49
C ARG A 76 -17.36 -0.38 1.35
N GLU A 77 -17.00 0.50 2.28
CA GLU A 77 -15.60 0.93 2.42
C GLU A 77 -14.76 -0.24 2.98
N PHE A 78 -13.57 -0.44 2.41
CA PHE A 78 -12.64 -1.50 2.80
C PHE A 78 -11.21 -0.97 2.92
N ALA A 79 -10.38 -1.67 3.69
CA ALA A 79 -8.93 -1.46 3.65
C ALA A 79 -8.31 -2.27 2.51
N PHE A 80 -7.27 -1.73 1.86
CA PHE A 80 -6.58 -2.43 0.78
C PHE A 80 -6.00 -3.79 1.23
N ALA A 81 -5.57 -3.91 2.50
CA ALA A 81 -5.00 -5.14 3.01
C ALA A 81 -6.05 -6.26 3.16
N ASP A 82 -7.30 -5.90 3.51
CA ASP A 82 -8.41 -6.84 3.60
C ASP A 82 -8.78 -7.35 2.20
N LEU A 83 -8.93 -6.42 1.25
CA LEU A 83 -9.21 -6.80 -0.14
C LEU A 83 -8.05 -7.61 -0.76
N ALA A 84 -6.81 -7.36 -0.36
CA ALA A 84 -5.67 -8.17 -0.79
C ALA A 84 -5.78 -9.60 -0.24
N ALA A 85 -6.19 -9.77 1.02
CA ALA A 85 -6.40 -11.09 1.59
C ALA A 85 -7.49 -11.87 0.86
N ASP A 86 -8.59 -11.20 0.51
CA ASP A 86 -9.69 -11.79 -0.27
C ASP A 86 -9.25 -12.16 -1.69
N TYR A 87 -8.57 -11.24 -2.39
CA TYR A 87 -8.11 -11.44 -3.76
C TYR A 87 -7.08 -12.58 -3.89
N PHE A 88 -6.13 -12.66 -2.96
CA PHE A 88 -5.09 -13.70 -2.96
C PHE A 88 -5.53 -14.99 -2.23
N GLY A 89 -6.69 -15.00 -1.58
CA GLY A 89 -7.24 -16.15 -0.83
C GLY A 89 -6.40 -16.57 0.38
N ARG A 90 -5.50 -15.71 0.87
CA ARG A 90 -4.61 -15.94 2.01
C ARG A 90 -4.08 -14.62 2.56
N ALA A 91 -3.39 -14.69 3.69
CA ALA A 91 -2.58 -13.56 4.16
C ALA A 91 -1.61 -13.10 3.04
N PRO A 92 -1.71 -11.84 2.55
CA PRO A 92 -0.92 -11.37 1.44
C PRO A 92 0.53 -11.12 1.88
N ARG A 93 1.48 -11.36 0.97
CA ARG A 93 2.85 -10.89 1.16
C ARG A 93 2.88 -9.36 1.12
N ALA A 94 3.91 -8.75 1.70
CA ALA A 94 4.01 -7.29 1.72
C ALA A 94 3.93 -6.67 0.30
N ALA A 95 4.58 -7.28 -0.69
CA ALA A 95 4.52 -6.85 -2.09
C ALA A 95 3.12 -7.00 -2.71
N GLU A 96 2.37 -8.04 -2.33
CA GLU A 96 1.01 -8.28 -2.81
C GLU A 96 0.03 -7.24 -2.26
N ALA A 97 0.11 -6.97 -0.96
CA ALA A 97 -0.70 -5.93 -0.33
C ALA A 97 -0.36 -4.53 -0.89
N ALA A 98 0.93 -4.21 -1.03
CA ALA A 98 1.36 -2.96 -1.63
C ALA A 98 0.93 -2.84 -3.11
N GLY A 99 1.03 -3.92 -3.89
CA GLY A 99 0.61 -3.96 -5.28
C GLY A 99 -0.89 -3.74 -5.45
N LEU A 100 -1.71 -4.32 -4.57
CA LEU A 100 -3.15 -4.05 -4.55
C LEU A 100 -3.43 -2.58 -4.20
N ALA A 101 -2.72 -1.99 -3.23
CA ALA A 101 -2.84 -0.57 -2.91
C ALA A 101 -2.49 0.34 -4.11
N LEU A 102 -1.43 0.01 -4.85
CA LEU A 102 -1.02 0.69 -6.07
C LEU A 102 -2.12 0.61 -7.14
N CYS A 103 -2.65 -0.59 -7.40
CA CYS A 103 -3.72 -0.82 -8.37
C CYS A 103 -4.98 0.02 -8.07
N LEU A 104 -5.46 -0.03 -6.81
CA LEU A 104 -6.62 0.75 -6.37
C LEU A 104 -6.40 2.25 -6.54
N HIS A 105 -5.23 2.76 -6.15
CA HIS A 105 -4.91 4.18 -6.24
C HIS A 105 -4.77 4.68 -7.68
N ALA A 106 -4.23 3.85 -8.57
CA ALA A 106 -4.08 4.15 -10.00
C ALA A 106 -5.40 4.04 -10.77
N SER A 107 -6.48 3.59 -10.13
CA SER A 107 -7.78 3.27 -10.75
C SER A 107 -8.93 4.13 -10.18
N PRO A 108 -8.84 5.48 -10.19
CA PRO A 108 -9.82 6.34 -9.51
C PRO A 108 -11.22 6.31 -10.14
N MET A 109 -11.35 5.85 -11.39
CA MET A 109 -12.65 5.62 -12.02
C MET A 109 -13.40 4.44 -11.40
N TYR A 110 -12.67 3.44 -10.90
CA TYR A 110 -13.22 2.24 -10.26
C TYR A 110 -13.26 2.35 -8.74
N PHE A 111 -12.31 3.05 -8.12
CA PHE A 111 -12.16 3.08 -6.67
C PHE A 111 -11.97 4.50 -6.13
N TYR A 112 -12.92 4.92 -5.29
CA TYR A 112 -12.84 6.20 -4.59
C TYR A 112 -12.03 6.04 -3.31
N LYS A 113 -10.96 6.85 -3.19
CA LYS A 113 -10.18 6.95 -1.96
C LYS A 113 -11.02 7.61 -0.85
N LYS A 114 -11.12 6.95 0.30
CA LYS A 114 -11.84 7.44 1.50
C LYS A 114 -10.91 7.82 2.65
N GLY A 115 -9.66 7.37 2.57
CA GLY A 115 -8.62 7.67 3.53
C GLY A 115 -7.32 7.00 3.11
N ARG A 116 -6.33 6.98 4.00
CA ARG A 116 -5.06 6.29 3.74
C ARG A 116 -5.26 4.80 3.77
N GLY A 117 -4.98 4.13 2.64
CA GLY A 117 -5.25 2.70 2.48
C GLY A 117 -6.73 2.31 2.54
N ARG A 118 -7.65 3.27 2.46
CA ARG A 118 -9.10 3.05 2.57
C ARG A 118 -9.79 3.47 1.28
N TYR A 119 -10.59 2.56 0.73
CA TYR A 119 -11.22 2.71 -0.58
C TYR A 119 -12.67 2.25 -0.53
N LYS A 120 -13.44 2.71 -1.52
CA LYS A 120 -14.78 2.22 -1.81
C LYS A 120 -14.91 2.06 -3.32
N ALA A 121 -15.54 0.99 -3.79
CA ALA A 121 -15.90 0.85 -5.20
C ALA A 121 -16.77 2.04 -5.67
N ALA A 122 -16.52 2.51 -6.89
CA ALA A 122 -17.40 3.46 -7.57
C ALA A 122 -18.78 2.79 -7.80
N PRO A 123 -19.87 3.56 -7.75
CA PRO A 123 -21.22 3.06 -7.98
C PRO A 123 -21.46 2.66 -9.45
#